data_AF-A0A2S9G5L4-F1
#
_entry.id   AF-A0A2S9G5L4-F1
#
_cell.length_a   1.000
_cell.length_b   1.000
_cell.length_c   1.000
_cell.angle_alpha   90.00
_cell.angle_beta   90.00
_cell.angle_gamma   90.00
#
_symmetry.space_group_name_H-M   'P 1'
#
loop_
_entity.id
_entity.type
_entity.pdbx_description
1 polymer ?
#
loop_
_entity_poly.entity_id
_entity_poly.type
_entity_poly.pdbx_seq_one_letter_code
_entity_poly.pdbx_strand_id
1 'polypeptide(L)' 'YASMIGLTYFPPLWRKVMDHRVLAHYGGDISRVNIHPRVRDKVLAKYGAQAQA' A
#
# COMPACT_ATOMS: atom_id res chain seq x y z
N TYR A 1 -2.63 -14.63 -13.13
CA TYR A 1 -1.60 -13.67 -13.59
C TYR A 1 -2.10 -12.82 -14.75
N ALA A 2 -2.70 -13.39 -15.80
CA ALA A 2 -3.24 -12.63 -16.96
C ALA A 2 -4.27 -11.53 -16.60
N SER A 3 -5.08 -11.75 -15.56
CA SER A 3 -6.01 -10.74 -15.02
C SER A 3 -5.32 -9.47 -14.51
N MET A 4 -4.04 -9.55 -14.10
CA MET A 4 -3.27 -8.41 -13.61
C MET A 4 -2.99 -7.39 -14.73
N ILE A 5 -2.85 -7.86 -15.97
CA ILE A 5 -2.65 -6.98 -17.15
C ILE A 5 -3.95 -6.23 -17.49
N GLY A 6 -5.12 -6.87 -17.36
CA GLY A 6 -6.39 -6.16 -17.57
C GLY A 6 -6.61 -5.02 -16.57
N LEU A 7 -6.16 -5.20 -15.33
CA LEU A 7 -6.30 -4.20 -14.27
C LEU A 7 -5.47 -2.93 -14.53
N THR A 8 -4.32 -3.00 -15.20
CA THR A 8 -3.51 -1.80 -15.50
C THR A 8 -4.24 -0.81 -16.39
N TYR A 9 -5.18 -1.27 -17.22
CA TYR A 9 -6.01 -0.40 -18.06
C TYR A 9 -7.08 0.36 -17.27
N PHE A 10 -7.34 -0.02 -16.01
CA PHE A 10 -8.34 0.61 -15.15
C PHE A 10 -7.67 1.16 -13.87
N PRO A 11 -7.28 2.46 -13.85
CA PRO A 11 -6.56 3.07 -12.74
C PRO A 11 -7.19 2.90 -11.34
N PRO A 12 -8.52 3.03 -11.15
CA PRO A 12 -9.10 2.86 -9.81
C PRO A 12 -9.07 1.40 -9.32
N LEU A 13 -9.19 0.43 -10.24
CA LEU A 13 -9.20 -0.98 -9.92
C LEU A 13 -7.78 -1.49 -9.65
N TRP A 14 -6.80 -1.02 -10.43
CA TRP A 14 -5.37 -1.23 -10.17
C TRP A 14 -4.96 -0.71 -8.80
N ARG A 15 -5.34 0.53 -8.43
CA ARG A 15 -5.02 1.09 -7.10
C ARG A 15 -5.60 0.26 -5.96
N LYS A 16 -6.85 -0.19 -6.08
CA LYS A 16 -7.44 -1.07 -5.06
C LYS A 16 -6.62 -2.35 -4.86
N VAL A 17 -6.20 -3.00 -5.93
CA VAL A 17 -5.47 -4.28 -5.83
C VAL A 17 -4.01 -4.07 -5.44
N MET A 18 -3.32 -3.10 -6.05
CA MET A 18 -1.90 -2.87 -5.79
C MET A 18 -1.63 -2.15 -4.48
N ASP A 19 -2.45 -1.19 -4.04
CA ASP A 19 -2.22 -0.56 -2.74
C ASP A 19 -2.25 -1.62 -1.62
N HIS A 20 -3.20 -2.56 -1.67
CA HIS A 20 -3.27 -3.66 -0.71
C HIS A 20 -2.10 -4.65 -0.84
N ARG A 21 -1.71 -5.03 -2.06
CA ARG A 21 -0.56 -5.94 -2.27
C ARG A 21 0.76 -5.31 -1.85
N VAL A 22 0.95 -4.02 -2.10
CA VAL A 22 2.12 -3.26 -1.66
C VAL A 22 2.15 -3.20 -0.13
N LEU A 23 1.05 -2.82 0.51
CA LEU A 23 0.93 -2.80 1.97
C LEU A 23 1.18 -4.19 2.60
N ALA A 24 0.65 -5.25 2.00
CA ALA A 24 0.85 -6.62 2.44
C ALA A 24 2.30 -7.12 2.21
N HIS A 25 2.94 -6.70 1.12
CA HIS A 25 4.33 -7.08 0.82
C HIS A 25 5.33 -6.45 1.81
N TYR A 26 5.04 -5.25 2.33
CA TYR A 26 5.82 -4.65 3.41
C TYR A 26 5.51 -5.25 4.80
N GLY A 27 4.68 -6.30 4.88
CA GLY A 27 4.42 -7.04 6.12
C GLY A 27 3.77 -6.20 7.21
N GLY A 28 3.04 -5.14 6.83
CA GLY A 28 2.49 -4.16 7.77
C GLY A 28 3.51 -3.15 8.30
N ASP A 29 4.82 -3.43 8.27
CA ASP A 29 5.86 -2.54 8.82
C ASP A 29 6.19 -1.39 7.85
N ILE A 30 5.26 -0.45 7.81
CA ILE A 30 5.32 0.74 6.96
C ILE A 30 6.36 1.75 7.47
N SER A 31 6.98 1.50 8.63
CA SER A 31 8.08 2.30 9.17
C SER A 31 9.35 2.25 8.31
N ARG A 32 9.52 1.19 7.51
CA ARG A 32 10.67 1.01 6.60
C ARG A 32 10.43 1.51 5.18
N VAL A 33 9.21 1.94 4.86
CA VAL A 33 8.86 2.45 3.53
C VAL A 33 9.37 3.88 3.41
N ASN A 34 9.96 4.22 2.27
CA ASN A 34 10.34 5.60 1.95
C ASN A 34 9.09 6.43 1.68
N ILE A 35 8.43 6.89 2.77
CA ILE A 35 7.23 7.72 2.71
C ILE A 35 7.65 9.17 2.58
N HIS A 36 6.98 9.90 1.69
CA HIS A 36 7.17 11.33 1.55
C HIS A 36 6.98 12.03 2.92
N PRO A 37 7.97 12.80 3.42
CA PRO A 37 8.03 13.23 4.82
C PRO A 37 6.79 13.99 5.27
N ARG A 38 6.22 14.81 4.37
CA ARG A 38 4.99 15.59 4.60
C ARG A 38 3.72 14.78 4.93
N VAL A 39 3.68 13.50 4.55
CA VAL A 39 2.53 12.61 4.82
C VAL A 39 2.91 11.43 5.70
N ARG A 40 4.17 11.34 6.11
CA ARG A 40 4.72 10.23 6.90
C ARG A 40 3.92 10.03 8.18
N ASP A 41 3.67 11.08 8.95
CA ASP A 41 2.94 10.96 10.22
C ASP A 41 1.49 10.49 10.02
N LYS A 42 0.83 10.95 8.96
CA LYS A 42 -0.54 10.54 8.62
C LYS A 42 -0.60 9.07 8.16
N VAL A 43 0.39 8.63 7.39
CA VAL A 43 0.50 7.25 6.92
C VAL A 43 0.89 6.32 8.06
N LEU A 44 1.84 6.71 8.91
CA LEU A 44 2.22 5.97 10.12
C LEU A 44 1.06 5.87 11.13
N ALA A 45 0.31 6.95 11.35
CA ALA A 45 -0.86 6.91 12.22
C ALA A 45 -1.97 5.99 11.67
N LYS A 46 -2.19 6.01 10.36
CA LYS A 46 -3.26 5.23 9.73
C LYS A 46 -2.91 3.75 9.58
N TYR A 47 -1.66 3.42 9.28
CA TYR A 47 -1.27 2.06 8.93
C TYR A 47 -0.20 1.45 9.84
N GLY A 48 0.53 2.24 10.64
CA GLY A 48 1.49 1.72 11.62
C GLY A 48 0.83 0.93 12.75
N ALA A 49 -0.44 1.24 13.09
CA ALA A 49 -1.24 0.45 14.03
C ALA A 49 -1.70 -0.90 13.44
N GLN A 50 -1.75 -1.02 12.12
CA GLN A 50 -2.19 -2.23 11.41
C GLN A 50 -1.07 -3.28 11.27
N ALA A 51 0.17 -2.89 11.59
CA ALA A 51 1.38 -3.71 11.56
C ALA A 51 1.60 -4.56 12.82
N GLN A 52 1.01 -4.14 13.94
CA GLN A 52 1.26 -4.70 15.27
C GLN A 52 0.22 -5.73 15.70
N ALA A 53 -0.69 -6.15 14.80
CA ALA A 53 -1.73 -7.15 15.06
C ALA A 53 -1.49 -8.44 14.25
#